data_AF-A0A959F3G9-F1
#
_entry.id   AF-A0A959F3G9-F1
#
_cell.length_a   1.000
_cell.length_b   1.000
_cell.length_c   1.000
_cell.angle_alpha   90.00
_cell.angle_beta   90.00
_cell.angle_gamma   90.00
#
_symmetry.space_group_name_H-M   'P 1'
#
loop_
_entity.id
_entity.type
_entity.pdbx_description
1 polymer ?
#
loop_
_entity_poly.entity_id
_entity_poly.type
_entity_poly.pdbx_seq_one_letter_code
_entity_poly.pdbx_strand_id
1 'polypeptide(L)' 'PSEKKAISYANPAWSPDGTRLAFESNLEGQRSIYTIRTDGTELRRLTDTTYEDGQPDWSP' A
#
# COMPACT_ATOMS: atom_id res chain seq x y z
N PRO A 1 2.91 -10.65 26.05
CA PRO A 1 2.39 -11.18 24.76
C PRO A 1 3.34 -10.79 23.62
N SER A 2 4.12 -11.77 23.15
CA SER A 2 5.24 -11.58 22.24
C SER A 2 4.77 -11.14 20.85
N GLU A 3 5.39 -10.08 20.37
CA GLU A 3 5.28 -9.52 19.03
C GLU A 3 5.56 -10.61 17.99
N LYS A 4 4.53 -11.04 17.26
CA LYS A 4 4.71 -11.97 16.14
C LYS A 4 5.33 -11.19 14.99
N LYS A 5 6.64 -11.39 14.82
CA LYS A 5 7.43 -10.99 13.66
C LYS A 5 6.68 -11.38 12.37
N ALA A 6 6.07 -10.39 11.71
CA ALA A 6 5.39 -10.60 10.45
C ALA A 6 6.45 -10.72 9.35
N ILE A 7 6.46 -11.88 8.69
CA ILE A 7 7.35 -12.17 7.57
C ILE A 7 6.84 -11.32 6.40
N SER A 8 7.68 -10.43 5.87
CA SER A 8 7.32 -9.51 4.78
C SER A 8 7.20 -10.28 3.46
N TYR A 9 5.99 -10.72 3.14
CA TYR A 9 5.58 -11.13 1.81
C TYR A 9 4.29 -10.38 1.49
N ALA A 10 4.41 -9.23 0.81
CA ALA A 10 3.29 -8.40 0.34
C ALA A 10 2.10 -8.36 1.34
N ASN A 11 2.30 -7.79 2.54
CA ASN A 11 1.23 -7.68 3.52
C ASN A 11 0.26 -6.59 3.04
N PRO A 12 -0.94 -6.93 2.54
CA PRO A 12 -1.91 -5.88 2.27
C PRO A 12 -2.32 -5.27 3.61
N ALA A 13 -2.32 -3.93 3.68
CA ALA A 13 -2.65 -3.19 4.90
C ALA A 13 -4.08 -2.66 4.81
N TRP A 14 -4.89 -2.96 5.81
CA TRP A 14 -6.23 -2.38 5.95
C TRP A 14 -6.14 -0.96 6.51
N SER A 15 -6.98 -0.06 6.02
CA SER A 15 -7.19 1.23 6.68
C SER A 15 -7.83 1.02 8.06
N PRO A 16 -7.58 1.92 9.05
CA PRO A 16 -8.12 1.77 10.41
C PRO A 16 -9.66 1.72 10.48
N ASP A 17 -10.34 2.35 9.52
CA ASP A 17 -11.79 2.33 9.36
C ASP A 17 -12.31 1.09 8.60
N GLY A 18 -11.42 0.22 8.11
CA GLY A 18 -11.75 -1.00 7.38
C GLY A 18 -12.32 -0.77 5.97
N THR A 19 -12.26 0.45 5.44
CA THR A 19 -12.89 0.79 4.15
C THR A 19 -11.97 0.61 2.95
N ARG A 20 -10.65 0.52 3.17
CA ARG A 20 -9.63 0.45 2.11
C ARG A 20 -8.58 -0.61 2.39
N LEU A 21 -8.04 -1.14 1.29
CA LEU A 21 -6.91 -2.06 1.27
C LEU A 21 -5.76 -1.43 0.51
N ALA A 22 -4.58 -1.33 1.14
CA ALA A 22 -3.33 -1.02 0.47
C ALA A 22 -2.61 -2.33 0.11
N PHE A 23 -2.14 -2.48 -1.13
CA PHE A 23 -1.45 -3.69 -1.58
C PHE A 23 -0.42 -3.37 -2.66
N GLU A 24 0.60 -4.23 -2.78
CA GLU A 24 1.58 -4.14 -3.85
C GLU A 24 1.06 -4.83 -5.11
N SER A 25 1.21 -4.18 -6.27
CA SER A 25 0.85 -4.77 -7.55
C SER A 25 1.71 -4.25 -8.69
N ASN A 26 1.72 -4.98 -9.81
CA ASN A 26 2.42 -4.65 -11.04
C ASN A 26 1.45 -4.46 -12.22
N LEU A 27 0.22 -4.01 -11.93
CA LEU A 27 -0.85 -3.79 -12.93
C LEU A 27 -0.39 -2.95 -14.13
N GLU A 28 0.53 -2.01 -13.91
CA GLU A 28 1.06 -1.11 -14.94
C GLU A 28 2.49 -1.45 -15.37
N GLY A 29 2.90 -2.72 -15.22
CA GLY A 29 4.24 -3.19 -15.61
C GLY A 29 5.36 -2.84 -14.64
N GLN A 30 5.07 -2.08 -13.58
CA GLN A 30 5.99 -1.73 -12.50
C GLN A 30 5.38 -2.06 -11.14
N ARG A 31 6.20 -2.61 -10.24
CA ARG A 31 5.85 -2.82 -8.83
C ARG A 31 5.53 -1.47 -8.17
N SER A 32 4.28 -1.33 -7.75
CA SER A 32 3.73 -0.12 -7.15
C SER A 32 2.79 -0.47 -6.01
N ILE A 33 2.61 0.46 -5.08
CA ILE A 33 1.59 0.33 -4.03
C ILE A 33 0.30 0.94 -4.55
N TYR A 34 -0.79 0.21 -4.40
CA TYR A 34 -2.14 0.63 -4.74
C TYR A 34 -3.02 0.62 -3.51
N THR A 35 -4.05 1.46 -3.50
CA THR A 35 -5.17 1.38 -2.58
C THR A 35 -6.45 1.14 -3.35
N ILE A 36 -7.35 0.35 -2.79
CA ILE A 36 -8.70 0.14 -3.33
C ILE A 36 -9.70 0.16 -2.18
N ARG A 37 -10.94 0.56 -2.43
CA ARG A 37 -12.03 0.39 -1.45
C ARG A 37 -12.45 -1.08 -1.36
N THR A 38 -13.04 -1.46 -0.23
CA THR A 38 -13.60 -2.80 -0.01
C THR A 38 -14.70 -3.19 -1.00
N ASP A 39 -15.42 -2.21 -1.54
CA ASP A 39 -16.43 -2.40 -2.57
C ASP A 39 -15.83 -2.57 -4.00
N GLY A 40 -14.49 -2.58 -4.11
CA GLY A 40 -13.78 -2.73 -5.38
C GLY A 40 -13.67 -1.44 -6.19
N THR A 41 -14.14 -0.31 -5.67
CA THR A 41 -14.07 1.00 -6.34
C THR A 41 -12.85 1.80 -5.91
N GLU A 42 -12.62 2.93 -6.57
CA GLU A 42 -11.55 3.89 -6.25
C GLU A 42 -10.15 3.25 -6.15
N LEU A 43 -9.81 2.36 -7.08
CA LEU A 43 -8.44 1.89 -7.24
C LEU A 43 -7.54 3.10 -7.55
N ARG A 44 -6.52 3.32 -6.72
CA ARG A 44 -5.56 4.42 -6.84
C ARG A 44 -4.15 3.91 -6.62
N ARG A 45 -3.20 4.36 -7.42
CA ARG A 45 -1.77 4.14 -7.22
C ARG A 45 -1.26 5.15 -6.19
N LEU A 46 -0.52 4.69 -5.19
CA LEU A 46 0.11 5.52 -4.16
C LEU A 46 1.59 5.81 -4.44
N THR A 47 2.27 4.94 -5.18
CA THR A 47 3.64 5.21 -5.63
C THR A 47 3.58 6.10 -6.86
N ASP A 48 3.64 7.41 -6.61
CA ASP A 48 3.81 8.42 -7.64
C ASP A 48 5.22 8.28 -8.22
N THR A 49 5.34 7.66 -9.39
CA THR A 49 6.63 7.58 -10.07
C THR A 49 6.86 8.87 -10.82
N THR A 50 7.09 9.92 -10.05
CA THR A 50 7.99 10.97 -10.50
C THR A 50 9.13 11.07 -9.51
N TYR A 51 10.30 10.72 -10.03
CA TYR A 51 11.64 11.03 -9.56
C TYR A 51 12.32 10.08 -8.56
N GLU A 52 13.56 9.74 -8.94
CA GLU A 52 14.69 9.76 -8.02
C GLU A 52 14.51 10.90 -7.01
N ASP A 53 14.04 10.65 -5.80
CA ASP A 53 14.73 11.11 -4.59
C ASP A 53 14.09 10.56 -3.32
N GLY A 54 14.92 10.55 -2.29
CA GLY A 54 14.78 9.79 -1.06
C GLY A 54 13.43 9.90 -0.32
N GLN A 55 12.96 8.72 0.07
CA GLN A 55 12.18 8.43 1.29
C GLN A 55 10.83 9.16 1.44
N PRO A 56 9.69 8.47 1.18
CA PRO A 56 8.41 8.94 1.69
C PRO A 56 8.33 8.69 3.21
N ASP A 57 8.12 9.75 3.98
CA ASP A 57 7.73 9.73 5.40
C ASP A 57 6.29 10.24 5.55
N TRP A 58 5.55 9.69 6.50
CA TRP A 58 4.22 10.18 6.87
C TRP A 58 4.34 11.04 8.13
N SER A 59 4.13 12.35 8.01
CA SER A 59 3.95 13.24 9.16
C SER A 59 2.49 13.27 9.65
N PRO A 60 2.26 13.42 10.96
CA PRO A 60 0.92 13.52 11.57
C PRO A 60 0.15 14.78 11.18
#